data_AF-A0A964NVY8-F1
#
_entry.id   AF-A0A964NVY8-F1
#
_cell.length_a   1.000
_cell.length_b   1.000
_cell.length_c   1.000
_cell.angle_alpha   90.00
_cell.angle_beta   90.00
_cell.angle_gamma   90.00
#
_symmetry.space_group_name_H-M   'P 1'
#
loop_
_entity.id
_entity.type
_entity.pdbx_description
1 polymer ?
#
loop_
_entity_poly.entity_id
_entity_poly.type
_entity_poly.pdbx_seq_one_letter_code
_entity_poly.pdbx_strand_id
1 'polypeptide(L)' 'MRTTVTIDDELYQRALDVAEPGMDKGDLFREAVKVFVRVQAGKRLAALGGKSPKMKNVPRRRPTAVLPR' A
#
# COMPACT_ATOMS: atom_id res chain seq x y z
N MET A 1 23.75 5.84 8.66
CA MET A 1 23.33 6.09 10.05
C MET A 1 23.07 4.74 10.70
N ARG A 2 23.63 4.47 11.88
CA ARG A 2 23.37 3.23 12.64
C ARG A 2 22.36 3.56 13.74
N THR A 3 21.26 2.84 13.77
CA THR A 3 20.14 3.10 14.69
C THR A 3 19.66 1.78 15.26
N THR A 4 19.42 1.72 16.57
CA THR A 4 18.79 0.58 17.23
C THR A 4 17.32 0.91 17.44
N VAL A 5 16.43 -0.01 17.05
CA VAL A 5 14.97 0.18 17.13
C VAL A 5 14.38 -1.03 17.84
N THR A 6 13.39 -0.81 18.70
CA THR A 6 12.61 -1.89 19.32
C THR A 6 11.39 -2.17 18.44
N ILE A 7 11.18 -3.43 18.06
CA ILE A 7 10.05 -3.88 17.25
C ILE A 7 9.41 -5.08 17.92
N ASP A 8 8.11 -5.24 17.71
CA ASP A 8 7.37 -6.43 18.13
C ASP A 8 7.83 -7.66 17.34
N ASP A 9 8.05 -8.77 18.04
CA ASP A 9 8.58 -10.00 17.43
C ASP A 9 7.58 -10.64 16.47
N GLU A 10 6.27 -10.62 16.77
CA GLU A 10 5.27 -11.17 15.85
C GLU A 10 5.21 -10.35 14.57
N LEU A 11 5.29 -9.02 14.67
CA LEU A 11 5.33 -8.13 13.51
C LEU A 11 6.58 -8.40 12.67
N TYR A 12 7.73 -8.59 13.31
CA TYR A 12 8.98 -8.90 12.63
C TYR A 12 8.94 -10.26 11.92
N GLN A 13 8.38 -11.30 12.55
CA GLN A 13 8.20 -12.62 11.92
C GLN A 13 7.28 -12.55 10.71
N ARG A 14 6.12 -11.89 10.83
CA ARG A 14 5.20 -11.71 9.69
C ARG A 14 5.84 -10.98 8.53
N ALA A 15 6.72 -10.01 8.82
CA ALA A 15 7.46 -9.29 7.80
C ALA A 15 8.48 -10.20 7.09
N LEU A 16 9.13 -11.13 7.82
CA LEU A 16 10.03 -12.12 7.24
C LEU A 16 9.29 -13.17 6.39
N ASP A 17 8.10 -13.61 6.80
CA ASP A 17 7.30 -14.60 6.07
C ASP A 17 6.93 -14.14 4.64
N VAL A 18 6.81 -12.82 4.45
CA VAL A 18 6.48 -12.20 3.16
C VAL A 18 7.69 -11.57 2.47
N ALA A 19 8.83 -11.48 3.15
CA ALA A 19 10.04 -10.89 2.59
C ALA A 19 10.66 -11.80 1.53
N GLU A 20 11.46 -11.20 0.66
CA GLU A 20 12.24 -11.97 -0.30
C GLU A 20 13.28 -12.84 0.43
N PRO A 21 13.53 -14.08 -0.07
CA PRO A 21 14.55 -14.95 0.51
C PRO A 21 15.92 -14.26 0.54
N GLY A 22 16.56 -14.25 1.71
CA GLY A 22 17.90 -13.66 1.88
C GLY A 22 17.91 -12.15 2.16
N MET A 23 16.76 -11.53 2.39
CA MET A 23 16.71 -10.13 2.83
C MET A 23 17.31 -9.97 4.23
N ASP A 24 18.28 -9.07 4.38
CA ASP A 24 18.86 -8.71 5.68
C ASP A 24 17.93 -7.75 6.46
N LYS A 25 18.09 -7.69 7.78
CA LYS A 25 17.38 -6.78 8.69
C LYS A 25 17.42 -5.34 8.19
N GLY A 26 18.59 -4.87 7.75
CA GLY A 26 18.77 -3.51 7.26
C GLY A 26 17.89 -3.20 6.04
N ASP A 27 17.79 -4.15 5.12
CA ASP A 27 17.01 -4.00 3.89
C ASP A 27 15.52 -4.04 4.16
N LEU A 28 15.07 -4.91 5.06
CA LEU A 28 13.68 -4.96 5.51
C LEU A 28 13.23 -3.61 6.10
N PHE A 29 14.03 -3.03 6.99
CA PHE A 29 13.73 -1.72 7.57
C PHE A 29 13.77 -0.60 6.52
N ARG A 30 14.72 -0.64 5.59
CA ARG A 30 14.81 0.34 4.51
C ARG A 30 13.58 0.32 3.62
N GLU A 31 13.09 -0.87 3.28
CA GLU A 31 11.90 -1.03 2.46
C GLU A 31 10.63 -0.61 3.22
N ALA A 32 10.52 -0.97 4.51
CA ALA A 32 9.43 -0.52 5.37
C ALA A 32 9.33 1.02 5.42
N VAL A 33 10.47 1.72 5.53
CA VAL A 33 10.51 3.19 5.54
C VAL A 33 10.10 3.77 4.17
N LYS A 34 10.56 3.20 3.06
CA LYS A 34 10.13 3.65 1.72
C LYS A 34 8.61 3.49 1.54
N VAL A 35 8.06 2.35 1.93
CA VAL A 35 6.62 2.07 1.88
C VAL A 35 5.85 3.04 2.75
N PHE A 36 6.33 3.30 3.97
CA PHE A 36 5.71 4.27 4.87
C PHE A 36 5.63 5.66 4.24
N VAL A 37 6.72 6.15 3.64
CA VAL A 37 6.74 7.45 2.95
C VAL A 37 5.71 7.47 1.81
N ARG A 38 5.65 6.42 0.97
CA ARG A 38 4.67 6.31 -0.12
C ARG A 38 3.23 6.36 0.40
N VAL A 39 2.92 5.60 1.45
CA VAL A 39 1.57 5.56 2.05
C VAL A 39 1.19 6.91 2.65
N GLN A 40 2.08 7.55 3.40
CA GLN A 40 1.81 8.86 3.99
C GLN A 40 1.67 9.96 2.94
N ALA A 41 2.49 9.93 1.90
CA ALA A 41 2.34 10.84 0.76
C ALA A 41 0.97 10.65 0.08
N GLY A 42 0.56 9.41 -0.17
CA GLY A 42 -0.76 9.10 -0.72
C GLY A 42 -1.91 9.59 0.17
N LYS A 43 -1.83 9.36 1.49
CA LYS A 43 -2.81 9.86 2.47
C LYS A 43 -2.89 11.39 2.47
N ARG A 44 -1.74 12.09 2.44
CA ARG A 44 -1.71 13.56 2.37
C ARG A 44 -2.33 14.07 1.07
N LEU A 45 -2.01 13.46 -0.07
CA LEU A 45 -2.61 13.83 -1.35
C LEU A 45 -4.12 13.57 -1.38
N ALA A 46 -4.59 12.47 -0.80
CA ALA A 46 -6.02 12.19 -0.68
C ALA A 46 -6.72 13.20 0.24
N ALA A 47 -6.07 13.57 1.36
CA ALA A 47 -6.59 14.58 2.30
C ALA A 47 -6.68 15.98 1.70
N LEU A 48 -5.83 16.32 0.72
CA LEU A 48 -5.95 17.55 -0.09
C LEU A 48 -7.17 17.55 -1.03
N GLY A 49 -8.02 16.51 -0.94
CA GLY A 49 -9.35 16.46 -1.55
C GLY A 49 -9.42 15.72 -2.87
N GLY A 50 -8.28 15.27 -3.43
CA GLY A 50 -8.23 14.81 -4.81
C GLY A 50 -8.70 15.88 -5.80
N LYS A 51 -8.50 15.67 -7.11
CA LYS A 51 -8.92 16.68 -8.10
C LYS A 51 -10.44 16.88 -8.21
N SER A 52 -11.27 15.96 -7.67
CA SER A 52 -12.73 16.07 -7.80
C SER A 52 -13.51 15.21 -6.78
N PRO A 53 -13.69 15.70 -5.53
CA PRO A 53 -14.43 14.97 -4.49
C PRO A 53 -15.95 14.87 -4.76
N LYS A 54 -16.48 15.65 -5.70
CA LYS A 54 -17.88 15.60 -6.17
C LYS A 54 -18.04 14.91 -7.52
N MET A 55 -17.03 14.18 -8.00
CA MET A 55 -17.08 13.55 -9.33
C MET A 55 -18.27 12.57 -9.41
N LYS A 56 -19.09 12.72 -10.44
CA LYS A 56 -20.22 11.81 -10.67
C LYS A 56 -19.69 10.39 -10.96
N ASN A 57 -20.43 9.38 -10.50
CA ASN A 57 -20.07 7.97 -10.71
C ASN A 57 -19.98 7.67 -12.23
N VAL A 58 -18.92 7.01 -12.67
CA VAL A 58 -18.72 6.66 -14.08
C VAL A 58 -19.57 5.42 -14.41
N PRO A 59 -20.46 5.47 -15.42
CA PRO A 59 -21.31 4.32 -15.76
C PRO A 59 -20.46 3.08 -16.10
N ARG A 60 -20.72 1.97 -15.42
CA ARG A 60 -20.10 0.68 -15.77
C ARG A 60 -20.69 0.20 -17.08
N ARG A 61 -19.84 0.03 -18.10
CA ARG A 61 -20.24 -0.57 -19.39
C ARG A 61 -20.43 -2.08 -19.18
N ARG A 62 -21.60 -2.49 -18.66
CA ARG A 62 -22.00 -3.91 -18.68
C ARG A 62 -22.39 -4.26 -20.12
N PRO A 63 -21.91 -5.38 -20.68
CA PRO A 63 -22.50 -5.92 -21.89
C PRO A 63 -23.98 -6.18 -21.58
N THR A 64 -24.87 -5.60 -22.38
CA THR A 64 -26.30 -5.96 -22.33
C THR A 64 -26.38 -7.46 -22.49
N ALA A 65 -26.95 -8.16 -21.51
CA ALA A 65 -27.21 -9.58 -21.62
C ALA A 65 -28.07 -9.79 -22.87
N VAL A 66 -27.48 -10.36 -23.92
CA VAL A 66 -28.20 -10.77 -25.12
C VAL A 66 -28.99 -12.00 -24.69
N LEU A 67 -30.27 -11.82 -24.39
CA LEU A 67 -31.22 -12.92 -24.23
C LEU A 67 -31.63 -13.41 -25.62
N PRO A 68 -31.37 -14.67 -26.00
CA PRO A 68 -31.88 -15.23 -27.23
C PRO A 68 -33.41 -15.41 -27.12
N ARG A 69 -34.14 -14.96 -28.15
CA ARG A 69 -35.54 -15.35 -28.39
C ARG A 69 -35.57 -16.61 -29.25
#